data_AF-A0A7C5YAC6-F1
#
_entry.id   AF-A0A7C5YAC6-F1
#
_cell.length_a   1.000
_cell.length_b   1.000
_cell.length_c   1.000
_cell.angle_alpha   90.00
_cell.angle_beta   90.00
_cell.angle_gamma   90.00
#
_symmetry.space_group_name_H-M   'P 1'
#
loop_
_entity.id
_entity.type
_entity.pdbx_description
1 polymer ?
#
loop_
_entity_poly.entity_id
_entity_poly.type
_entity_poly.pdbx_seq_one_letter_code
_entity_poly.pdbx_strand_id
1 'polypeptide(L)'
;MRTYGLVLESYGKYVKIKTKDGEYIIKSEKKAPKEGTKIEVKDFGKGDYLAKVVAKRPGEFEQLPAVKFIAISDKLVEKMNYKHLNLISVALALFLEELSKRIDINNALIMKLQKLLNGENLDDEDRKFERYLNLLSGRYGLKSEKGKIVFMDRKNSTFHIFLQDNKIFGKIEEGLVSSATIYFEKIPDNIQELEENLKRNFHLVAIKLLSFSEGTYV
;
A
#
# COMPACT_ATOMS: atom_id res chain seq x y z
N MET A 1 -11.04 -18.36 12.16
CA MET A 1 -9.93 -18.71 13.07
C MET A 1 -10.03 -17.88 14.36
N ARG A 2 -9.61 -18.41 15.52
CA ARG A 2 -9.49 -17.62 16.78
C ARG A 2 -8.02 -17.25 16.93
N THR A 3 -7.69 -15.97 16.81
CA THR A 3 -6.31 -15.51 16.88
C THR A 3 -6.14 -14.53 18.02
N TYR A 4 -5.28 -14.85 18.98
CA TYR A 4 -4.93 -13.94 20.07
C TYR A 4 -3.80 -13.01 19.63
N GLY A 5 -3.92 -11.74 19.98
CA GLY A 5 -2.92 -10.71 19.65
C GLY A 5 -2.67 -9.75 20.80
N LEU A 6 -1.44 -9.24 20.88
CA LEU A 6 -1.06 -8.13 21.75
C LEU A 6 -1.26 -6.81 20.99
N VAL A 7 -2.00 -5.87 21.57
CA VAL A 7 -2.15 -4.52 21.00
C VAL A 7 -0.84 -3.75 21.10
N LEU A 8 -0.29 -3.38 19.96
CA LEU A 8 0.94 -2.59 19.83
C LEU A 8 0.65 -1.09 19.74
N GLU A 9 -0.41 -0.71 19.03
CA GLU A 9 -0.74 0.69 18.76
C GLU A 9 -2.26 0.81 18.54
N SER A 10 -2.85 1.90 19.03
CA SER A 10 -4.29 2.17 18.88
C SER A 10 -4.54 3.62 18.47
N TYR A 11 -5.31 3.84 17.41
CA TYR A 11 -5.69 5.17 16.95
C TYR A 11 -7.09 5.18 16.34
N GLY A 12 -8.03 5.87 17.00
CA GLY A 12 -9.43 5.92 16.59
C GLY A 12 -10.04 4.52 16.50
N LYS A 13 -10.39 4.10 15.27
CA LYS A 13 -10.97 2.78 14.94
C LYS A 13 -9.94 1.73 14.54
N TYR A 14 -8.66 2.10 14.46
CA TYR A 14 -7.58 1.23 13.98
C TYR A 14 -6.72 0.74 15.13
N VAL A 15 -6.35 -0.54 15.04
CA VAL A 15 -5.52 -1.20 16.04
C VAL A 15 -4.47 -2.02 15.32
N LYS A 16 -3.20 -1.86 15.73
CA LYS A 16 -2.11 -2.73 15.31
C LYS A 16 -1.89 -3.78 16.37
N ILE A 17 -1.85 -5.03 15.97
CA ILE A 17 -1.68 -6.17 16.88
C ILE A 17 -0.55 -7.08 16.42
N LYS A 18 0.12 -7.70 17.38
CA LYS A 18 1.09 -8.79 17.15
C LYS A 18 0.47 -10.12 17.57
N THR A 19 0.36 -11.03 16.63
CA THR A 19 -0.10 -12.41 16.84
C THR A 19 1.08 -13.37 16.66
N LYS A 20 0.84 -14.69 16.75
CA LYS A 20 1.85 -15.71 16.42
C LYS A 20 2.21 -15.74 14.94
N ASP A 21 1.25 -15.42 14.08
CA ASP A 21 1.38 -15.48 12.63
C ASP A 21 1.98 -14.19 12.04
N GLY A 22 2.13 -13.16 12.87
CA GLY A 22 2.80 -11.91 12.53
C GLY A 22 2.06 -10.67 13.03
N GLU A 23 2.17 -9.56 12.31
CA GLU A 23 1.53 -8.28 12.67
C GLU A 23 0.31 -8.01 11.81
N TYR A 24 -0.72 -7.41 12.39
CA TYR A 24 -1.96 -7.10 11.70
C TYR A 24 -2.39 -5.68 12.03
N ILE A 25 -2.96 -4.98 11.05
CA ILE A 25 -3.76 -3.77 11.28
C ILE A 25 -5.21 -4.15 11.05
N ILE A 26 -6.04 -3.90 12.06
CA ILE A 26 -7.47 -4.17 12.05
C ILE A 26 -8.26 -2.87 12.25
N LYS A 27 -9.44 -2.80 11.66
CA LYS A 27 -10.40 -1.69 11.80
C LYS A 27 -11.68 -2.19 12.46
N SER A 28 -12.12 -1.52 13.52
CA SER A 28 -13.32 -1.88 14.28
C SER A 28 -14.16 -0.66 14.59
N GLU A 29 -15.47 -0.85 14.63
CA GLU A 29 -16.42 0.20 15.02
C GLU A 29 -16.44 0.42 16.55
N LYS A 30 -15.86 -0.49 17.33
CA LYS A 30 -15.73 -0.36 18.79
C LYS A 30 -14.46 0.40 19.16
N LYS A 31 -14.50 1.07 20.33
CA LYS A 31 -13.36 1.78 20.91
C LYS A 31 -12.11 0.88 20.93
N ALA A 32 -11.01 1.38 20.38
CA ALA A 32 -9.74 0.68 20.38
C ALA A 32 -9.31 0.31 21.81
N PRO A 33 -8.88 -0.95 22.05
CA PRO A 33 -8.29 -1.34 23.33
C PRO A 33 -7.00 -0.55 23.59
N LYS A 34 -6.59 -0.47 24.86
CA LYS A 34 -5.32 0.19 25.22
C LYS A 34 -4.13 -0.61 24.71
N GLU A 35 -3.05 0.08 24.37
CA GLU A 35 -1.76 -0.54 24.09
C GLU A 35 -1.33 -1.45 25.24
N GLY A 36 -0.70 -2.59 24.90
CA GLY A 36 -0.34 -3.64 25.86
C GLY A 36 -1.49 -4.59 26.24
N THR A 37 -2.74 -4.32 25.82
CA THR A 37 -3.86 -5.24 26.08
C THR A 37 -3.75 -6.48 25.19
N LYS A 38 -3.97 -7.67 25.76
CA LYS A 38 -4.18 -8.90 24.99
C LYS A 38 -5.64 -8.99 24.54
N ILE A 39 -5.86 -9.22 23.26
CA ILE A 39 -7.20 -9.35 22.69
C ILE A 39 -7.34 -10.66 21.92
N GLU A 40 -8.56 -11.19 21.90
CA GLU A 40 -8.94 -12.25 20.96
C GLU A 40 -9.55 -11.60 19.72
N VAL A 41 -8.92 -11.80 18.57
CA VAL A 41 -9.47 -11.46 17.26
C VAL A 41 -10.15 -12.71 16.72
N LYS A 42 -11.47 -12.67 16.67
CA LYS A 42 -12.26 -13.70 15.99
C LYS A 42 -12.50 -13.25 14.57
N ASP A 43 -12.02 -14.06 13.62
CA ASP A 43 -12.46 -13.99 12.24
C ASP A 43 -13.99 -14.05 12.18
N PHE A 44 -14.57 -13.13 11.43
CA PHE A 44 -15.94 -13.19 10.92
C PHE A 44 -17.03 -13.51 11.96
N GLY A 45 -17.62 -12.45 12.51
CA GLY A 45 -19.05 -12.44 12.85
C GLY A 45 -19.49 -12.71 14.29
N LYS A 46 -18.69 -13.33 15.18
CA LYS A 46 -19.12 -13.51 16.59
C LYS A 46 -17.96 -13.47 17.60
N GLY A 47 -17.69 -12.29 18.17
CA GLY A 47 -16.75 -12.04 19.25
C GLY A 47 -16.88 -10.63 19.84
N ASP A 48 -16.20 -10.37 20.97
CA ASP A 48 -16.28 -9.10 21.71
C ASP A 48 -15.75 -7.89 20.93
N TYR A 49 -14.93 -8.13 19.89
CA TYR A 49 -14.39 -7.09 19.01
C TYR A 49 -14.50 -7.54 17.54
N LEU A 50 -15.49 -7.01 16.81
CA LEU A 50 -15.70 -7.28 15.39
C LEU A 50 -14.81 -6.33 14.58
N ALA A 51 -13.79 -6.86 13.92
CA ALA A 51 -12.82 -6.05 13.20
C ALA A 51 -12.52 -6.62 11.80
N LYS A 52 -12.38 -5.73 10.81
CA LYS A 52 -11.95 -6.05 9.45
C LYS A 52 -10.42 -5.96 9.40
N VAL A 53 -9.77 -6.97 8.84
CA VAL A 53 -8.32 -6.91 8.56
C VAL A 53 -8.08 -5.88 7.45
N VAL A 54 -7.25 -4.88 7.75
CA VAL A 54 -6.79 -3.86 6.79
C VAL A 54 -5.50 -4.31 6.14
N ALA A 55 -4.54 -4.79 6.94
CA ALA A 55 -3.23 -5.24 6.48
C ALA A 55 -2.67 -6.33 7.40
N LYS A 56 -1.73 -7.13 6.88
CA LYS A 56 -0.97 -8.13 7.65
C LYS A 56 0.49 -8.20 7.20
N ARG A 57 1.36 -8.66 8.10
CA ARG A 57 2.77 -8.98 7.86
C ARG A 57 3.06 -10.36 8.49
N PRO A 58 3.60 -11.34 7.76
CA PRO A 58 3.95 -11.29 6.34
C PRO A 58 2.70 -11.12 5.45
N GLY A 59 2.86 -10.35 4.38
CA GLY A 59 1.80 -9.96 3.46
C GLY A 59 2.36 -9.15 2.30
N GLU A 60 1.53 -8.29 1.71
CA GLU A 60 1.89 -7.46 0.54
C GLU A 60 3.01 -6.45 0.81
N PHE A 61 3.12 -5.99 2.06
CA PHE A 61 4.13 -5.02 2.47
C PHE A 61 5.04 -5.65 3.52
N GLU A 62 6.34 -5.41 3.42
CA GLU A 62 7.32 -5.93 4.38
C GLU A 62 7.17 -5.33 5.78
N GLN A 63 6.58 -4.13 5.88
CA GLN A 63 6.38 -3.39 7.12
C GLN A 63 4.97 -2.81 7.13
N LEU A 64 4.40 -2.70 8.33
CA LEU A 64 3.09 -2.09 8.54
C LEU A 64 3.27 -0.68 9.14
N PRO A 65 2.60 0.34 8.58
CA PRO A 65 2.76 1.71 9.03
C PRO A 65 2.12 1.96 10.40
N ALA A 66 2.43 3.07 11.05
CA ALA A 66 1.72 3.50 12.26
C ALA A 66 0.21 3.70 11.99
N VAL A 67 -0.65 3.27 12.91
CA VAL A 67 -2.11 3.26 12.68
C VAL A 67 -2.71 4.65 12.55
N LYS A 68 -2.05 5.67 13.11
CA LYS A 68 -2.43 7.07 12.87
C LYS A 68 -2.40 7.44 11.38
N PHE A 69 -1.41 6.96 10.62
CA PHE A 69 -1.27 7.27 9.20
C PHE A 69 -2.22 6.45 8.34
N ILE A 70 -2.62 5.25 8.79
CA ILE A 70 -3.72 4.50 8.17
C ILE A 70 -5.03 5.27 8.28
N ALA A 71 -5.34 5.82 9.46
CA ALA A 71 -6.55 6.61 9.63
C ALA A 71 -6.59 7.87 8.74
N ILE A 72 -5.43 8.52 8.54
CA ILE A 72 -5.30 9.65 7.61
C ILE A 72 -5.46 9.18 6.15
N SER A 73 -4.83 8.06 5.80
CA SER A 73 -4.84 7.51 4.44
C SER A 73 -6.22 7.02 4.02
N ASP A 74 -6.98 6.39 4.93
CA ASP A 74 -8.37 5.99 4.68
C ASP A 74 -9.24 7.20 4.29
N LYS A 75 -9.01 8.38 4.89
CA LYS A 75 -9.73 9.61 4.52
C LYS A 75 -9.31 10.14 3.14
N LEU A 76 -8.04 9.99 2.78
CA LEU A 76 -7.54 10.42 1.46
C LEU A 76 -8.20 9.61 0.34
N VAL A 77 -8.45 8.32 0.57
CA VAL A 77 -8.97 7.40 -0.45
C VAL A 77 -10.47 7.17 -0.38
N GLU A 78 -11.18 7.73 0.61
CA GLU A 78 -12.60 7.47 0.88
C GLU A 78 -13.52 7.68 -0.33
N LYS A 79 -13.19 8.66 -1.18
CA LYS A 79 -13.99 9.01 -2.38
C LYS A 79 -13.49 8.36 -3.66
N MET A 80 -12.43 7.54 -3.59
CA MET A 80 -11.84 6.93 -4.76
C MET A 80 -12.54 5.62 -5.10
N ASN A 81 -12.74 5.36 -6.39
CA ASN A 81 -13.34 4.12 -6.87
C ASN A 81 -12.24 3.12 -7.29
N TYR A 82 -11.64 2.44 -6.31
CA TYR A 82 -10.65 1.39 -6.55
C TYR A 82 -11.06 0.10 -5.83
N LYS A 83 -10.85 -1.06 -6.46
CA LYS A 83 -11.03 -2.38 -5.86
C LYS A 83 -10.08 -2.61 -4.67
N HIS A 84 -8.87 -2.04 -4.71
CA HIS A 84 -7.79 -2.30 -3.75
C HIS A 84 -7.58 -1.19 -2.71
N LEU A 85 -8.64 -0.47 -2.30
CA LEU A 85 -8.56 0.67 -1.37
C LEU A 85 -7.75 0.39 -0.09
N ASN A 86 -7.89 -0.80 0.50
CA ASN A 86 -7.12 -1.17 1.70
C ASN A 86 -5.60 -1.14 1.45
N LEU A 87 -5.14 -1.65 0.30
CA LEU A 87 -3.71 -1.67 -0.02
C LEU A 87 -3.19 -0.28 -0.38
N ILE A 88 -4.01 0.52 -1.09
CA ILE A 88 -3.69 1.93 -1.38
C ILE A 88 -3.55 2.70 -0.06
N SER A 89 -4.46 2.51 0.89
CA SER A 89 -4.39 3.14 2.21
C SER A 89 -3.10 2.79 2.96
N VAL A 90 -2.68 1.52 2.91
CA VAL A 90 -1.41 1.09 3.53
C VAL A 90 -0.19 1.71 2.84
N ALA A 91 -0.17 1.73 1.51
CA ALA A 91 0.89 2.37 0.72
C ALA A 91 1.02 3.87 1.04
N LEU A 92 -0.11 4.58 1.05
CA LEU A 92 -0.16 6.00 1.43
C LEU A 92 0.27 6.23 2.88
N ALA A 93 -0.11 5.33 3.80
CA ALA A 93 0.25 5.46 5.20
C ALA A 93 1.76 5.28 5.41
N LEU A 94 2.40 4.34 4.72
CA LEU A 94 3.86 4.18 4.72
C LEU A 94 4.55 5.43 4.16
N PHE A 95 4.03 5.98 3.07
CA PHE A 95 4.54 7.21 2.48
C PHE A 95 4.43 8.42 3.42
N LEU A 96 3.26 8.63 4.04
CA LEU A 96 3.01 9.69 5.02
C LEU A 96 3.86 9.53 6.28
N GLU A 97 4.04 8.30 6.75
CA GLU A 97 4.91 8.03 7.90
C GLU A 97 6.35 8.45 7.61
N GLU A 98 6.86 8.13 6.42
CA GLU A 98 8.21 8.50 6.02
C GLU A 98 8.36 10.02 5.85
N LEU A 99 7.35 10.69 5.26
CA LEU A 99 7.30 12.15 5.17
C LEU A 99 7.27 12.83 6.53
N SER A 100 6.55 12.25 7.50
CA SER A 100 6.37 12.83 8.84
C SER A 100 7.68 12.98 9.63
N LYS A 101 8.74 12.27 9.20
CA LYS A 101 10.09 12.40 9.76
C LYS A 101 10.76 13.71 9.38
N ARG A 102 10.26 14.42 8.36
CA ARG A 102 10.88 15.63 7.79
C ARG A 102 9.95 16.85 7.82
N ILE A 103 8.65 16.65 7.69
CA ILE A 103 7.65 17.73 7.64
C ILE A 103 6.42 17.35 8.45
N ASP A 104 5.70 18.35 8.95
CA ASP A 104 4.45 18.12 9.66
C ASP A 104 3.32 17.73 8.70
N ILE A 105 2.51 16.75 9.11
CA ILE A 105 1.37 16.22 8.33
C ILE A 105 0.11 16.95 8.77
N ASN A 106 -0.03 18.20 8.32
CA ASN A 106 -1.16 19.06 8.64
C ASN A 106 -2.29 18.98 7.59
N ASN A 107 -3.42 19.62 7.90
CA ASN A 107 -4.60 19.63 7.03
C ASN A 107 -4.31 20.23 5.64
N ALA A 108 -3.45 21.25 5.54
CA ALA A 108 -3.12 21.87 4.26
C ALA A 108 -2.36 20.89 3.34
N LEU A 109 -1.41 20.13 3.90
CA LEU A 109 -0.71 19.08 3.17
C LEU A 109 -1.65 17.96 2.75
N ILE A 110 -2.55 17.52 3.64
CA ILE A 110 -3.55 16.49 3.37
C ILE A 110 -4.47 16.93 2.22
N MET A 111 -4.96 18.18 2.21
CA MET A 111 -5.81 18.71 1.13
C MET A 111 -5.10 18.74 -0.22
N LYS A 112 -3.83 19.18 -0.25
CA LYS A 112 -3.02 19.17 -1.48
C LYS A 112 -2.76 17.75 -1.98
N LEU A 113 -2.47 16.82 -1.08
CA LEU A 113 -2.29 15.41 -1.42
C LEU A 113 -3.59 14.79 -1.95
N GLN A 114 -4.74 15.14 -1.36
CA GLN A 114 -6.04 14.71 -1.84
C GLN A 114 -6.35 15.25 -3.25
N LYS A 115 -5.99 16.50 -3.56
CA LYS A 115 -6.05 17.04 -4.93
C LYS A 115 -5.17 16.23 -5.87
N LEU A 116 -3.92 15.96 -5.47
CA LEU A 116 -2.95 15.22 -6.28
C LEU A 116 -3.42 13.79 -6.60
N LEU A 117 -4.01 13.09 -5.63
CA LEU A 117 -4.46 11.71 -5.81
C LEU A 117 -5.76 11.60 -6.62
N ASN A 118 -6.63 12.62 -6.56
CA ASN A 118 -7.91 12.62 -7.29
C ASN A 118 -7.86 13.35 -8.63
N GLY A 119 -6.81 14.11 -8.90
CA GLY A 119 -6.75 15.04 -10.04
C GLY A 119 -6.50 14.34 -11.38
N GLU A 120 -7.42 14.52 -12.33
CA GLU A 120 -7.21 14.15 -13.73
C GLU A 120 -6.44 15.24 -14.51
N ASN A 121 -6.47 16.49 -14.03
CA ASN A 121 -5.82 17.66 -14.63
C ASN A 121 -4.92 18.36 -13.61
N LEU A 122 -3.79 17.74 -13.29
CA LEU A 122 -2.79 18.31 -12.39
C LEU A 122 -1.98 19.40 -13.10
N ASP A 123 -1.91 20.57 -12.49
CA ASP A 123 -1.13 21.70 -13.00
C ASP A 123 0.37 21.54 -12.68
N ASP A 124 1.20 22.45 -13.20
CA ASP A 124 2.65 22.41 -12.97
C ASP A 124 3.03 22.52 -11.48
N GLU A 125 2.24 23.24 -10.68
CA GLU A 125 2.46 23.39 -9.24
C GLU A 125 2.14 22.09 -8.50
N ASP A 126 1.08 21.38 -8.89
CA ASP A 126 0.77 20.04 -8.39
C ASP A 126 1.92 19.07 -8.70
N ARG A 127 2.51 19.16 -9.90
CA ARG A 127 3.67 18.33 -10.28
C ARG A 127 4.96 18.72 -9.56
N LYS A 128 5.16 20.00 -9.27
CA LYS A 128 6.27 20.45 -8.39
C LYS A 128 6.07 19.92 -6.98
N PHE A 129 4.84 19.97 -6.45
CA PHE A 129 4.51 19.41 -5.15
C PHE A 129 4.73 17.89 -5.11
N GLU A 130 4.30 17.15 -6.13
CA GLU A 130 4.58 15.71 -6.25
C GLU A 130 6.08 15.40 -6.16
N ARG A 131 6.90 16.13 -6.93
CA ARG A 131 8.36 15.99 -6.94
C ARG A 131 8.96 16.32 -5.57
N TYR A 132 8.50 17.41 -4.95
CA TYR A 132 8.91 17.80 -3.61
C TYR A 132 8.64 16.70 -2.58
N LEU A 133 7.43 16.12 -2.57
CA LEU A 133 7.11 15.01 -1.69
C LEU A 133 7.98 13.78 -1.96
N ASN A 134 8.26 13.47 -3.23
CA ASN A 134 9.12 12.34 -3.60
C ASN A 134 10.58 12.52 -3.18
N LEU A 135 11.09 13.75 -3.16
CA LEU A 135 12.42 14.07 -2.63
C LEU A 135 12.49 13.87 -1.11
N LEU A 136 11.43 14.23 -0.39
CA LEU A 136 11.39 14.11 1.07
C LEU A 136 11.10 12.69 1.57
N SER A 137 10.27 11.95 0.85
CA SER A 137 9.78 10.62 1.26
C SER A 137 10.83 9.52 1.20
N GLY A 138 12.09 9.81 0.85
CA GLY A 138 13.26 8.98 1.13
C GLY A 138 13.14 7.54 0.64
N ARG A 139 12.68 6.63 1.51
CA ARG A 139 12.43 5.22 1.18
C ARG A 139 11.29 5.01 0.19
N TYR A 140 10.18 5.74 0.34
CA TYR A 140 8.98 5.47 -0.44
C TYR A 140 8.75 6.52 -1.51
N GLY A 141 8.28 6.11 -2.68
CA GLY A 141 7.84 7.01 -3.75
C GLY A 141 6.33 6.90 -3.98
N LEU A 142 5.72 8.01 -4.37
CA LEU A 142 4.30 8.05 -4.71
C LEU A 142 4.10 8.93 -5.95
N LYS A 143 3.38 8.40 -6.95
CA LYS A 143 2.99 9.15 -8.14
C LYS A 143 1.52 8.91 -8.45
N SER A 144 0.81 9.96 -8.86
CA SER A 144 -0.58 9.87 -9.31
C SER A 144 -0.72 10.42 -10.72
N GLU A 145 -1.28 9.63 -11.64
CA GLU A 145 -1.47 10.06 -13.02
C GLU A 145 -2.61 9.30 -13.71
N LYS A 146 -3.57 10.04 -14.29
CA LYS A 146 -4.66 9.51 -15.14
C LYS A 146 -5.40 8.32 -14.49
N GLY A 147 -5.82 8.48 -13.24
CA GLY A 147 -6.53 7.43 -12.50
C GLY A 147 -5.67 6.22 -12.14
N LYS A 148 -4.35 6.41 -12.01
CA LYS A 148 -3.39 5.39 -11.55
C LYS A 148 -2.61 5.93 -10.38
N ILE A 149 -2.43 5.10 -9.35
CA ILE A 149 -1.56 5.40 -8.22
C ILE A 149 -0.38 4.45 -8.25
N VAL A 150 0.84 4.99 -8.31
CA VAL A 150 2.08 4.24 -8.27
C VAL A 150 2.73 4.46 -6.91
N PHE A 151 2.98 3.38 -6.19
CA PHE A 151 3.73 3.37 -4.94
C PHE A 151 5.03 2.58 -5.15
N MET A 152 6.14 3.08 -4.64
CA MET A 152 7.45 2.44 -4.77
C MET A 152 8.13 2.32 -3.41
N ASP A 153 8.69 1.15 -3.10
CA ASP A 153 9.64 0.96 -2.00
C ASP A 153 11.06 0.91 -2.60
N ARG A 154 11.76 2.05 -2.53
CA ARG A 154 13.12 2.20 -3.09
C ARG A 154 14.14 1.31 -2.39
N LYS A 155 13.90 0.94 -1.13
CA LYS A 155 14.82 0.08 -0.38
C LYS A 155 14.80 -1.35 -0.91
N ASN A 156 13.62 -1.83 -1.28
CA ASN A 156 13.41 -3.21 -1.71
C ASN A 156 13.27 -3.33 -3.23
N SER A 157 13.46 -2.22 -3.95
CA SER A 157 13.32 -2.12 -5.40
C SER A 157 11.98 -2.70 -5.89
N THR A 158 10.91 -2.45 -5.16
CA THR A 158 9.56 -2.93 -5.50
C THR A 158 8.60 -1.79 -5.74
N PHE A 159 7.55 -2.06 -6.52
CA PHE A 159 6.50 -1.09 -6.79
C PHE A 159 5.13 -1.75 -6.92
N HIS A 160 4.10 -0.97 -6.61
CA HIS A 160 2.71 -1.30 -6.83
C HIS A 160 2.10 -0.25 -7.74
N ILE A 161 1.38 -0.68 -8.77
CA ILE A 161 0.54 0.19 -9.61
C ILE A 161 -0.90 -0.20 -9.35
N PHE A 162 -1.66 0.73 -8.79
CA PHE A 162 -3.08 0.56 -8.54
C PHE A 162 -3.87 1.19 -9.69
N LEU A 163 -4.72 0.37 -10.30
CA LEU A 163 -5.73 0.74 -11.28
C LEU A 163 -7.11 0.58 -10.63
N GLN A 164 -8.17 1.15 -11.21
CA GLN A 164 -9.52 1.07 -10.64
C GLN A 164 -9.92 -0.36 -10.27
N ASP A 165 -9.76 -1.31 -11.20
CA ASP A 165 -10.22 -2.70 -11.01
C ASP A 165 -9.10 -3.74 -10.86
N ASN A 166 -7.84 -3.30 -10.84
CA ASN A 166 -6.68 -4.20 -10.88
C ASN A 166 -5.50 -3.60 -10.13
N LYS A 167 -4.52 -4.44 -9.76
CA LYS A 167 -3.21 -3.99 -9.33
C LYS A 167 -2.12 -4.74 -10.08
N ILE A 168 -0.98 -4.09 -10.18
CA ILE A 168 0.25 -4.67 -10.69
C ILE A 168 1.28 -4.53 -9.58
N PHE A 169 2.02 -5.60 -9.32
CA PHE A 169 3.19 -5.58 -8.44
C PHE A 169 4.44 -5.81 -9.27
N GLY A 170 5.52 -5.10 -9.00
CA GLY A 170 6.78 -5.27 -9.69
C GLY A 170 7.95 -5.33 -8.72
N LYS A 171 8.96 -6.12 -9.09
CA LYS A 171 10.25 -6.18 -8.42
C LYS A 171 11.35 -5.94 -9.46
N ILE A 172 12.24 -5.02 -9.15
CA ILE A 172 13.43 -4.72 -9.93
C ILE A 172 14.61 -5.32 -9.20
N GLU A 173 15.45 -6.05 -9.94
CA GLU A 173 16.71 -6.55 -9.42
C GLU A 173 17.85 -5.88 -10.19
N GLU A 174 18.61 -5.06 -9.46
CA GLU A 174 19.83 -4.45 -9.96
C GLU A 174 21.01 -5.37 -9.61
N GLY A 175 21.56 -6.02 -10.64
CA GLY A 175 22.75 -6.86 -10.57
C GLY A 175 23.61 -6.68 -11.83
N LEU A 176 24.43 -7.68 -12.20
CA LEU A 176 25.18 -7.69 -13.47
C LEU A 176 24.27 -7.55 -14.70
N VAL A 177 23.01 -7.96 -14.58
CA VAL A 177 21.97 -7.86 -15.60
C VAL A 177 20.75 -7.20 -14.95
N SER A 178 20.35 -6.02 -15.44
CA SER A 178 19.14 -5.36 -14.93
C SER A 178 17.92 -6.19 -15.30
N SER A 179 17.10 -6.56 -14.31
CA SER A 179 15.90 -7.35 -14.54
C SER A 179 14.68 -6.78 -13.84
N ALA A 180 13.51 -6.95 -14.47
CA ALA A 180 12.21 -6.58 -13.91
C ALA A 180 11.29 -7.80 -13.93
N THR A 181 10.74 -8.16 -12.78
CA THR A 181 9.65 -9.14 -12.68
C THR A 181 8.36 -8.43 -12.34
N ILE A 182 7.33 -8.60 -13.16
CA ILE A 182 6.02 -7.98 -13.00
C ILE A 182 4.96 -9.05 -12.78
N TYR A 183 4.12 -8.82 -11.79
CA TYR A 183 3.07 -9.70 -11.33
C TYR A 183 1.70 -9.05 -11.54
N PHE A 184 0.79 -9.78 -12.19
CA PHE A 184 -0.57 -9.33 -12.50
C PHE A 184 -1.62 -10.19 -11.80
N GLU A 185 -2.73 -9.59 -11.35
CA GLU A 185 -3.93 -10.39 -10.99
C GLU A 185 -4.60 -10.98 -12.24
N LYS A 186 -4.60 -10.20 -13.33
CA LYS A 186 -5.12 -10.58 -14.65
C LYS A 186 -4.17 -10.05 -15.73
N ILE A 187 -3.78 -10.90 -16.68
CA ILE A 187 -2.94 -10.48 -17.81
C ILE A 187 -3.72 -9.45 -18.65
N PRO A 188 -3.15 -8.26 -18.90
CA PRO A 188 -3.73 -7.27 -19.81
C PRO A 188 -3.55 -7.68 -21.28
N ASP A 189 -4.46 -7.24 -22.14
CA ASP A 189 -4.46 -7.63 -23.56
C ASP A 189 -3.22 -7.15 -24.32
N ASN A 190 -2.59 -6.05 -23.88
CA ASN A 190 -1.41 -5.43 -24.47
C ASN A 190 -0.08 -5.82 -23.78
N ILE A 191 0.00 -7.04 -23.26
CA ILE A 191 1.18 -7.48 -22.48
C ILE A 191 2.48 -7.49 -23.29
N GLN A 192 2.41 -7.82 -24.59
CA GLN A 192 3.58 -7.86 -25.47
C GLN A 192 4.21 -6.47 -25.66
N GLU A 193 3.38 -5.45 -25.90
CA GLU A 193 3.82 -4.06 -26.02
C GLU A 193 4.45 -3.57 -24.71
N LEU A 194 3.88 -3.96 -23.57
CA LEU A 194 4.45 -3.64 -22.27
C LEU A 194 5.83 -4.30 -22.09
N GLU A 195 5.97 -5.57 -22.44
CA GLU A 195 7.24 -6.30 -22.36
C GLU A 195 8.31 -5.66 -23.24
N GLU A 196 7.97 -5.32 -24.49
CA GLU A 196 8.88 -4.64 -25.43
C GLU A 196 9.34 -3.28 -24.90
N ASN A 197 8.43 -2.49 -24.34
CA ASN A 197 8.75 -1.19 -23.76
C ASN A 197 9.65 -1.32 -22.52
N LEU A 198 9.45 -2.35 -21.69
CA LEU A 198 10.31 -2.62 -20.54
C LEU A 198 11.69 -3.12 -20.96
N LYS A 199 11.78 -3.94 -22.01
CA LYS A 199 13.05 -4.42 -22.58
C LYS A 199 13.97 -3.31 -23.10
N ARG A 200 13.46 -2.08 -23.27
CA ARG A 200 14.29 -0.90 -23.57
C ARG A 200 15.15 -0.44 -22.39
N ASN A 201 14.74 -0.78 -21.17
CA ASN A 201 15.39 -0.34 -19.92
C ASN A 201 15.93 -1.52 -19.08
N PHE A 202 15.39 -2.72 -19.30
CA PHE A 202 15.77 -3.94 -18.59
C PHE A 202 16.25 -5.00 -19.57
N HIS A 203 17.35 -5.67 -19.25
CA HIS A 203 17.88 -6.76 -20.07
C HIS A 203 16.98 -7.99 -20.01
N LEU A 204 16.38 -8.24 -18.85
CA LEU A 204 15.45 -9.35 -18.62
C LEU A 204 14.13 -8.82 -18.07
N VAL A 205 13.02 -9.23 -18.70
CA VAL A 205 11.67 -8.90 -18.26
C VAL A 205 10.90 -10.21 -18.09
N ALA A 206 10.40 -10.44 -16.88
CA ALA A 206 9.59 -11.61 -16.55
C ALA A 206 8.19 -11.16 -16.16
N ILE A 207 7.18 -11.74 -16.79
CA ILE A 207 5.77 -11.41 -16.54
C ILE A 207 5.10 -12.66 -15.96
N LYS A 208 4.50 -12.50 -14.77
CA LYS A 208 3.91 -13.58 -13.99
C LYS A 208 2.48 -13.25 -13.60
N LEU A 209 1.64 -14.26 -13.48
CA LEU A 209 0.33 -14.17 -12.84
C LEU A 209 0.48 -14.44 -11.34
N LEU A 210 -0.16 -13.62 -10.50
CA LEU A 210 -0.13 -13.77 -9.03
C LEU A 210 -0.67 -15.14 -8.59
N SER A 211 -1.68 -15.67 -9.29
CA SER A 211 -2.26 -16.99 -9.03
C SER A 211 -1.31 -18.17 -9.32
N PHE A 212 -0.22 -17.94 -10.05
CA PHE A 212 0.78 -18.97 -10.35
C PHE A 212 1.95 -18.97 -9.34
N SER A 213 1.94 -18.08 -8.35
CA SER A 213 3.00 -18.02 -7.33
C SER A 213 2.96 -19.18 -6.32
N GLU A 214 1.84 -19.91 -6.22
CA GLU A 214 1.68 -21.10 -5.36
C GLU A 214 1.75 -22.45 -6.11
N GLY A 215 2.18 -22.47 -7.38
CA GLY A 215 2.62 -23.71 -8.03
C GLY A 215 1.58 -24.83 -8.16
N THR A 216 0.30 -24.53 -8.34
CA THR A 216 -0.66 -25.57 -8.74
C THR A 216 -0.67 -25.67 -10.27
N TYR A 217 0.24 -26.49 -10.81
CA TYR A 217 0.12 -27.01 -12.16
C TYR A 217 -1.03 -28.04 -12.14
N VAL A 218 -2.03 -27.86 -13.00
CA VAL A 218 -2.95 -28.95 -13.39
C VAL A 218 -2.34 -29.62 -14.62
#